data_AF-A0A6J6K0N5-F1
#
_entry.id   AF-A0A6J6K0N5-F1
#
_cell.length_a   1.000
_cell.length_b   1.000
_cell.length_c   1.000
_cell.angle_alpha   90.00
_cell.angle_beta   90.00
_cell.angle_gamma   90.00
#
_symmetry.space_group_name_H-M   'P 1'
#
loop_
_entity.id
_entity.type
_entity.pdbx_description
1 polymer ?
#
loop_
_entity_poly.entity_id
_entity_poly.type
_entity_poly.pdbx_seq_one_letter_code
_entity_poly.pdbx_strand_id
1 'polypeptide(L)'
;MGIFWLALPIAGIIIGVLSAINTEFNIVMPAFALLIAILIVGILDAFSGLLGILVFALLAGIGGGFSSSDSIRGMLGLCAFSFGVPLIATASRPFFRASGGVSLTWNRLVDFTLITLFGAWAAGGMFGSLPGLTGFKPSFADQGDLVQLIALIALIGRFGLEYLARSATAGRFKSIHADELDEPSLAQKIFSIVGRSAVFAFVAVVFIGNNWALWIGTALYMIPKFIDLVADKFPNFARLHRFLPRGIFKVVFIMLIARWWGSVVAAQVTDPDQMVKVGFVLLGFPGLVASVAAWFGREGGDWKSTTISRVLGVVLLVIGFLMVRGVLFTF
;
A
#
# COMPACT_ATOMS: atom_id res chain seq x y z
N MET A 1 -28.48 -9.71 -1.79
CA MET A 1 -27.88 -8.61 -1.01
C MET A 1 -28.82 -8.30 0.13
N GLY A 2 -28.35 -8.36 1.39
CA GLY A 2 -29.20 -8.21 2.58
C GLY A 2 -29.29 -6.76 3.07
N ILE A 3 -30.23 -6.49 3.98
CA ILE A 3 -30.55 -5.19 4.59
C ILE A 3 -29.33 -4.45 5.19
N PHE A 4 -28.28 -5.19 5.56
CA PHE A 4 -27.07 -4.62 6.17
C PHE A 4 -26.03 -4.06 5.19
N TRP A 5 -26.27 -4.13 3.87
CA TRP A 5 -25.30 -3.63 2.88
C TRP A 5 -25.05 -2.11 2.99
N LEU A 6 -26.06 -1.33 3.41
CA LEU A 6 -25.93 0.12 3.59
C LEU A 6 -25.30 0.54 4.92
N ALA A 7 -25.14 -0.38 5.89
CA ALA A 7 -24.66 -0.01 7.22
C ALA A 7 -23.23 0.56 7.20
N LEU A 8 -22.32 -0.06 6.45
CA LEU A 8 -20.93 0.41 6.33
C LEU A 8 -20.83 1.74 5.56
N PRO A 9 -21.50 1.93 4.40
CA PRO A 9 -21.51 3.22 3.72
C PRO A 9 -22.06 4.35 4.57
N ILE A 10 -23.16 4.12 5.29
CA ILE A 10 -23.74 5.10 6.21
C ILE A 10 -22.78 5.43 7.35
N ALA A 11 -22.13 4.42 7.94
CA ALA A 11 -21.11 4.64 8.97
C ALA A 11 -19.94 5.49 8.43
N GLY A 12 -19.46 5.20 7.22
CA GLY A 12 -18.45 6.01 6.55
C GLY A 12 -18.87 7.47 6.41
N ILE A 13 -20.07 7.74 5.91
CA ILE A 13 -20.64 9.09 5.78
C ILE A 13 -20.69 9.79 7.14
N ILE A 14 -21.24 9.15 8.17
CA ILE A 14 -21.34 9.73 9.52
C ILE A 14 -19.95 10.09 10.06
N ILE A 15 -18.97 9.19 9.93
CA ILE A 15 -17.59 9.45 10.37
C ILE A 15 -16.98 10.63 9.59
N GLY A 16 -17.26 10.74 8.29
CA GLY A 16 -16.85 11.87 7.46
C GLY A 16 -17.42 13.20 7.94
N VAL A 17 -18.73 13.24 8.26
CA VAL A 17 -19.39 14.42 8.82
C VAL A 17 -18.79 14.79 10.18
N LEU A 18 -18.64 13.81 11.08
CA LEU A 18 -18.05 14.03 12.40
C LEU A 18 -16.61 14.52 12.30
N SER A 19 -15.84 14.02 11.34
CA SER A 19 -14.47 14.47 11.07
C SER A 19 -14.44 15.93 10.63
N ALA A 20 -15.36 16.35 9.75
CA ALA A 20 -15.44 17.73 9.31
C ALA A 20 -15.80 18.68 10.44
N ILE A 21 -16.77 18.30 11.29
CA ILE A 21 -17.14 19.09 12.47
C ILE A 21 -15.97 19.16 13.45
N ASN A 22 -15.28 18.03 13.69
CA ASN A 22 -14.18 17.94 14.63
C ASN A 22 -12.96 18.79 14.23
N THR A 23 -12.70 18.96 12.93
CA THR A 23 -11.59 19.79 12.43
C THR A 23 -12.01 21.23 12.12
N GLU A 24 -13.22 21.64 12.50
CA GLU A 24 -13.79 22.95 12.15
C GLU A 24 -13.72 23.21 10.63
N PHE A 25 -14.01 22.16 9.84
CA PHE A 25 -13.97 22.17 8.37
C PHE A 25 -12.59 22.42 7.74
N ASN A 26 -11.51 22.31 8.51
CA ASN A 26 -10.14 22.36 7.99
C ASN A 26 -9.65 20.97 7.56
N ILE A 27 -8.77 20.93 6.54
CA ILE A 27 -8.12 19.70 6.11
C ILE A 27 -6.88 19.43 6.98
N VAL A 28 -7.13 18.91 8.17
CA VAL A 28 -6.11 18.43 9.10
C VAL A 28 -6.49 17.05 9.61
N MET A 29 -5.59 16.40 10.36
CA MET A 29 -5.89 15.13 11.00
C MET A 29 -7.03 15.30 12.02
N PRO A 30 -8.20 14.65 11.85
CA PRO A 30 -9.25 14.66 12.85
C PRO A 30 -8.80 13.87 14.09
N ALA A 31 -9.62 13.93 15.14
CA ALA A 31 -9.40 13.21 16.38
C ALA A 31 -9.05 11.74 16.12
N PHE A 32 -8.10 11.21 16.90
CA PHE A 32 -7.55 9.88 16.72
C PHE A 32 -8.63 8.79 16.58
N ALA A 33 -9.70 8.87 17.39
CA ALA A 33 -10.83 7.95 17.32
C ALA A 33 -11.54 7.95 15.96
N LEU A 34 -11.71 9.11 15.32
CA LEU A 34 -12.34 9.23 14.00
C LEU A 34 -11.44 8.71 12.88
N LEU A 35 -10.12 8.97 12.97
CA LEU A 35 -9.13 8.39 12.06
C LEU A 35 -9.10 6.87 12.13
N ILE A 36 -9.13 6.31 13.34
CA ILE A 36 -9.21 4.86 13.52
C ILE A 36 -10.55 4.32 13.02
N ALA A 37 -11.66 5.01 13.29
CA ALA A 37 -12.98 4.58 12.85
C ALA A 37 -13.08 4.51 11.32
N ILE A 38 -12.62 5.54 10.61
CA ILE A 38 -12.64 5.53 9.13
C ILE A 38 -11.70 4.47 8.56
N LEU A 39 -10.53 4.24 9.18
CA LEU A 39 -9.63 3.16 8.81
C LEU A 39 -10.31 1.79 8.96
N ILE A 40 -10.99 1.52 10.08
CA ILE A 40 -11.68 0.25 10.31
C ILE A 40 -12.81 0.07 9.30
N VAL A 41 -13.62 1.11 9.06
CA VAL A 41 -14.70 1.07 8.06
C VAL A 41 -14.13 0.80 6.66
N GLY A 42 -13.04 1.47 6.29
CA GLY A 42 -12.33 1.23 5.04
C GLY A 42 -11.75 -0.17 4.94
N ILE A 43 -11.16 -0.68 6.02
CA ILE A 43 -10.69 -2.06 6.10
C ILE A 43 -11.85 -3.01 5.82
N LEU A 44 -13.01 -2.86 6.45
CA LEU A 44 -14.16 -3.74 6.21
C LEU A 44 -14.72 -3.60 4.79
N ASP A 45 -14.84 -2.37 4.30
CA ASP A 45 -15.27 -2.04 2.94
C ASP A 45 -14.57 -0.78 2.41
N ALA A 46 -13.72 -0.96 1.40
CA ALA A 46 -12.91 0.13 0.85
C ALA A 46 -13.77 1.26 0.26
N PHE A 47 -14.95 0.93 -0.29
CA PHE A 47 -15.87 1.92 -0.82
C PHE A 47 -16.45 2.80 0.30
N SER A 48 -16.83 2.22 1.43
CA SER A 48 -17.30 2.97 2.61
C SER A 48 -16.24 3.90 3.18
N GLY A 49 -14.97 3.46 3.24
CA GLY A 49 -13.84 4.31 3.64
C GLY A 49 -13.59 5.47 2.67
N LEU A 50 -13.74 5.22 1.36
CA LEU A 50 -13.67 6.25 0.32
C LEU A 50 -14.83 7.24 0.42
N LEU A 51 -16.06 6.76 0.61
CA LEU A 51 -17.23 7.62 0.78
C LEU A 51 -17.08 8.55 1.98
N GLY A 52 -16.70 8.00 3.14
CA GLY A 52 -16.55 8.81 4.35
C GLY A 52 -15.51 9.91 4.20
N ILE A 53 -14.37 9.60 3.57
CA ILE A 53 -13.35 10.64 3.33
C ILE A 53 -13.78 11.65 2.26
N LEU A 54 -14.54 11.24 1.24
CA LEU A 54 -15.09 12.19 0.25
C LEU A 54 -16.13 13.12 0.87
N VAL A 55 -16.96 12.63 1.80
CA VAL A 55 -17.89 13.47 2.56
C VAL A 55 -17.12 14.48 3.41
N PHE A 56 -16.06 14.04 4.09
CA PHE A 56 -15.16 14.95 4.81
C PHE A 56 -14.57 16.02 3.87
N ALA A 57 -14.06 15.62 2.70
CA ALA A 57 -13.54 16.53 1.68
C ALA A 57 -14.55 17.58 1.25
N LEU A 58 -15.79 17.13 0.97
CA LEU A 58 -16.86 17.97 0.47
C LEU A 58 -17.25 19.02 1.51
N LEU A 59 -17.45 18.60 2.76
CA LEU A 59 -17.84 19.50 3.85
C LEU A 59 -16.73 20.48 4.19
N ALA A 60 -15.49 20.00 4.30
CA ALA A 60 -14.33 20.86 4.51
C ALA A 60 -14.16 21.84 3.34
N GLY A 61 -14.41 21.41 2.10
CA GLY A 61 -14.38 22.29 0.92
C GLY A 61 -15.45 23.38 0.96
N ILE A 62 -16.68 23.04 1.35
CA ILE A 62 -17.76 24.02 1.56
C ILE A 62 -17.39 25.00 2.69
N GLY A 63 -16.73 24.52 3.74
CA GLY A 63 -16.23 25.34 4.85
C GLY A 63 -14.95 26.12 4.55
N GLY A 64 -14.39 26.04 3.34
CA GLY A 64 -13.18 26.78 2.94
C GLY A 64 -11.84 26.15 3.34
N GLY A 65 -11.82 24.88 3.77
CA GLY A 65 -10.62 24.18 4.25
C GLY A 65 -9.53 23.92 3.18
N PHE A 66 -9.86 24.03 1.89
CA PHE A 66 -8.88 23.99 0.78
C PHE A 66 -8.23 25.36 0.57
N SER A 67 -7.44 25.80 1.54
CA SER A 67 -6.79 27.12 1.54
C SER A 67 -5.32 27.09 1.10
N SER A 68 -4.68 25.91 1.05
CA SER A 68 -3.25 25.77 0.77
C SER A 68 -2.92 24.49 0.00
N SER A 69 -1.69 24.40 -0.53
CA SER A 69 -1.18 23.15 -1.11
C SER A 69 -1.12 22.01 -0.09
N ASP A 70 -0.91 22.34 1.19
CA ASP A 70 -0.79 21.35 2.26
C ASP A 70 -2.17 20.77 2.60
N SER A 71 -3.24 21.57 2.52
CA SER A 71 -4.61 21.06 2.59
C SER A 71 -4.87 20.02 1.50
N ILE A 72 -4.40 20.24 0.27
CA ILE A 72 -4.58 19.29 -0.84
C ILE A 72 -3.77 18.00 -0.61
N ARG A 73 -2.50 18.12 -0.17
CA ARG A 73 -1.65 16.95 0.16
C ARG A 73 -2.21 16.16 1.33
N GLY A 74 -2.62 16.85 2.38
CA GLY A 74 -3.29 16.28 3.55
C GLY A 74 -4.53 15.51 3.16
N MET A 75 -5.36 16.07 2.27
CA MET A 75 -6.53 15.39 1.72
C MET A 75 -6.16 14.09 0.98
N LEU A 76 -5.14 14.14 0.11
CA LEU A 76 -4.66 12.97 -0.62
C LEU A 76 -4.11 11.89 0.33
N GLY A 77 -3.40 12.32 1.38
CA GLY A 77 -2.90 11.43 2.44
C GLY A 77 -4.02 10.75 3.21
N LEU A 78 -5.02 11.52 3.65
CA LEU A 78 -6.19 11.00 4.37
C LEU A 78 -7.03 10.06 3.49
N CYS A 79 -7.17 10.38 2.20
CA CYS A 79 -7.77 9.47 1.21
C CYS A 79 -7.00 8.16 1.09
N ALA A 80 -5.67 8.22 0.88
CA ALA A 80 -4.85 7.03 0.79
C ALA A 80 -4.91 6.19 2.07
N PHE A 81 -4.96 6.82 3.24
CA PHE A 81 -5.10 6.14 4.51
C PHE A 81 -6.46 5.46 4.70
N SER A 82 -7.56 6.11 4.30
CA SER A 82 -8.92 5.60 4.55
C SER A 82 -9.28 4.37 3.72
N PHE A 83 -8.87 4.30 2.45
CA PHE A 83 -9.22 3.20 1.56
C PHE A 83 -8.02 2.49 0.92
N GLY A 84 -6.81 3.03 1.00
CA GLY A 84 -5.62 2.43 0.39
C GLY A 84 -5.13 1.19 1.15
N VAL A 85 -5.21 1.19 2.48
CA VAL A 85 -4.83 0.05 3.34
C VAL A 85 -5.47 -1.27 2.91
N PRO A 86 -6.81 -1.39 2.80
CA PRO A 86 -7.46 -2.62 2.35
C PRO A 86 -7.09 -3.01 0.91
N LEU A 87 -6.86 -2.04 0.02
CA LEU A 87 -6.46 -2.31 -1.36
C LEU A 87 -5.05 -2.91 -1.42
N ILE A 88 -4.10 -2.36 -0.65
CA ILE A 88 -2.74 -2.90 -0.53
C ILE A 88 -2.78 -4.32 0.05
N ALA A 89 -3.58 -4.53 1.09
CA ALA A 89 -3.76 -5.86 1.69
C ALA A 89 -4.26 -6.87 0.64
N THR A 90 -5.30 -6.51 -0.12
CA THR A 90 -5.88 -7.37 -1.18
C THR A 90 -4.93 -7.58 -2.37
N ALA A 91 -4.13 -6.57 -2.73
CA ALA A 91 -3.15 -6.69 -3.81
C ALA A 91 -2.01 -7.65 -3.45
N SER A 92 -1.71 -7.83 -2.17
CA SER A 92 -0.65 -8.73 -1.72
C SER A 92 -1.02 -10.21 -1.90
N ARG A 93 -2.26 -10.57 -1.56
CA ARG A 93 -2.86 -11.90 -1.71
C ARG A 93 -4.38 -11.77 -1.73
N PRO A 94 -5.09 -12.64 -2.45
CA PRO A 94 -6.54 -12.65 -2.40
C PRO A 94 -7.02 -13.19 -1.04
N PHE A 95 -8.08 -12.60 -0.49
CA PHE A 95 -8.75 -13.11 0.72
C PHE A 95 -9.32 -14.53 0.54
N PHE A 96 -9.44 -14.98 -0.71
CA PHE A 96 -9.94 -16.30 -1.04
C PHE A 96 -9.35 -16.87 -2.32
N ARG A 97 -9.19 -18.19 -2.34
CA ARG A 97 -8.83 -18.96 -3.53
C ARG A 97 -9.88 -20.03 -3.80
N ALA A 98 -10.36 -20.08 -5.05
CA ALA A 98 -11.19 -21.15 -5.56
C ALA A 98 -10.31 -22.31 -6.06
N SER A 99 -9.70 -23.10 -5.18
CA SER A 99 -9.04 -24.35 -5.62
C SER A 99 -8.93 -25.39 -4.52
N GLY A 100 -9.50 -26.58 -4.75
CA GLY A 100 -9.30 -27.78 -3.93
C GLY A 100 -7.97 -28.46 -4.26
N GLY A 101 -7.14 -28.70 -3.25
CA GLY A 101 -5.87 -29.40 -3.38
C GLY A 101 -5.21 -29.60 -2.02
N VAL A 102 -4.23 -30.52 -1.96
CA VAL A 102 -3.55 -31.01 -0.73
C VAL A 102 -2.84 -29.89 0.08
N SER A 103 -2.66 -28.70 -0.49
CA SER A 103 -2.03 -27.54 0.18
C SER A 103 -3.00 -26.40 0.55
N LEU A 104 -4.32 -26.62 0.48
CA LEU A 104 -5.32 -25.57 0.69
C LEU A 104 -5.18 -24.86 2.04
N THR A 105 -5.05 -25.61 3.14
CA THR A 105 -4.88 -25.05 4.49
C THR A 105 -3.61 -24.21 4.59
N TRP A 106 -2.50 -24.70 4.01
CA TRP A 106 -1.24 -23.97 3.99
C TRP A 106 -1.36 -22.66 3.21
N ASN A 107 -1.91 -22.69 2.00
CA ASN A 107 -2.06 -21.50 1.17
C ASN A 107 -2.98 -20.46 1.84
N ARG A 108 -4.04 -20.91 2.51
CA ARG A 108 -4.91 -20.03 3.29
C ARG A 108 -4.20 -19.39 4.47
N LEU A 109 -3.37 -20.14 5.20
CA LEU A 109 -2.57 -19.59 6.28
C LEU A 109 -1.60 -18.53 5.76
N VAL A 110 -0.93 -18.80 4.64
CA VAL A 110 -0.04 -17.83 3.97
C VAL A 110 -0.82 -16.58 3.54
N ASP A 111 -1.98 -16.74 2.92
CA ASP A 111 -2.81 -15.61 2.48
C ASP A 111 -3.25 -14.77 3.69
N PHE A 112 -3.76 -15.42 4.75
CA PHE A 112 -4.11 -14.77 6.02
C PHE A 112 -2.94 -13.96 6.59
N THR A 113 -1.76 -14.58 6.73
CA THR A 113 -0.60 -13.91 7.33
C THR A 113 -0.13 -12.73 6.47
N LEU A 114 -0.06 -12.88 5.15
CA LEU A 114 0.44 -11.82 4.28
C LEU A 114 -0.51 -10.62 4.18
N ILE A 115 -1.81 -10.87 4.05
CA ILE A 115 -2.83 -9.81 3.98
C ILE A 115 -2.83 -8.97 5.26
N THR A 116 -2.87 -9.65 6.41
CA THR A 116 -2.96 -8.99 7.71
C THR A 116 -1.68 -8.22 8.02
N LEU A 117 -0.52 -8.81 7.75
CA LEU A 117 0.78 -8.20 8.05
C LEU A 117 1.09 -7.01 7.13
N PHE A 118 0.98 -7.18 5.81
CA PHE A 118 1.27 -6.09 4.87
C PHE A 118 0.24 -4.96 4.95
N GLY A 119 -1.03 -5.28 5.18
CA GLY A 119 -2.06 -4.27 5.42
C GLY A 119 -1.77 -3.46 6.69
N ALA A 120 -1.38 -4.12 7.79
CA ALA A 120 -1.03 -3.44 9.03
C ALA A 120 0.20 -2.52 8.87
N TRP A 121 1.25 -2.98 8.19
CA TRP A 121 2.44 -2.16 7.90
C TRP A 121 2.10 -0.96 7.00
N ALA A 122 1.27 -1.16 5.98
CA ALA A 122 0.79 -0.07 5.15
C ALA A 122 0.03 0.98 5.98
N ALA A 123 -0.84 0.55 6.89
CA ALA A 123 -1.58 1.46 7.77
C ALA A 123 -0.65 2.30 8.66
N GLY A 124 0.34 1.66 9.31
CA GLY A 124 1.32 2.37 10.13
C GLY A 124 2.15 3.37 9.34
N GLY A 125 2.65 2.98 8.16
CA GLY A 125 3.44 3.85 7.29
C GLY A 125 2.64 5.03 6.72
N MET A 126 1.40 4.77 6.29
CA MET A 126 0.49 5.82 5.80
C MET A 126 0.17 6.81 6.92
N PHE A 127 -0.18 6.33 8.11
CA PHE A 127 -0.46 7.19 9.27
C PHE A 127 0.74 8.06 9.65
N GLY A 128 1.94 7.47 9.71
CA GLY A 128 3.16 8.20 10.04
C GLY A 128 3.52 9.29 9.02
N SER A 129 3.04 9.19 7.78
CA SER A 129 3.23 10.23 6.75
C SER A 129 2.24 11.39 6.86
N LEU A 130 1.08 11.20 7.50
CA LEU A 130 0.00 12.20 7.54
C LEU A 130 0.43 13.55 8.10
N PRO A 131 1.20 13.66 9.22
CA PRO A 131 1.62 14.96 9.74
C PRO A 131 2.45 15.78 8.74
N GLY A 132 3.30 15.12 7.96
CA GLY A 132 4.09 15.78 6.92
C GLY A 132 3.23 16.26 5.75
N LEU A 133 2.16 15.54 5.43
CA LEU A 133 1.24 15.88 4.34
C LEU A 133 0.26 17.00 4.70
N THR A 134 -0.25 17.00 5.94
CA THR A 134 -1.18 18.00 6.45
C THR A 134 -0.49 19.27 6.94
N GLY A 135 0.83 19.23 7.15
CA GLY A 135 1.58 20.30 7.81
C GLY A 135 1.24 20.45 9.31
N PHE A 136 0.54 19.48 9.88
CA PHE A 136 0.02 19.52 11.26
C PHE A 136 0.38 18.24 12.01
N LYS A 137 1.14 18.37 13.11
CA LYS A 137 1.52 17.23 13.97
C LYS A 137 0.68 17.22 15.27
N PRO A 138 -0.39 16.40 15.35
CA PRO A 138 -1.13 16.20 16.60
C PRO A 138 -0.33 15.43 17.65
N SER A 139 -0.75 15.50 18.91
CA SER A 139 -0.10 14.77 20.03
C SER A 139 -0.05 13.25 19.86
N PHE A 140 -0.98 12.68 19.08
CA PHE A 140 -1.06 11.25 18.79
C PHE A 140 -0.32 10.85 17.50
N ALA A 141 0.36 11.78 16.82
CA ALA A 141 1.05 11.51 15.54
C ALA A 141 2.11 10.40 15.65
N ASP A 142 2.71 10.22 16.82
CA ASP A 142 3.75 9.22 17.05
C ASP A 142 3.17 7.83 17.43
N GLN A 143 1.85 7.66 17.43
CA GLN A 143 1.17 6.39 17.78
C GLN A 143 1.03 5.41 16.60
N GLY A 144 1.96 5.44 15.63
CA GLY A 144 1.92 4.58 14.44
C GLY A 144 1.88 3.07 14.76
N ASP A 145 2.57 2.64 15.82
CA ASP A 145 2.55 1.25 16.30
C ASP A 145 1.16 0.80 16.76
N LEU A 146 0.41 1.71 17.41
CA LEU A 146 -0.95 1.45 17.86
C LEU A 146 -1.90 1.35 16.66
N VAL A 147 -1.77 2.25 15.68
CA VAL A 147 -2.55 2.19 14.43
C VAL A 147 -2.29 0.89 13.68
N GLN A 148 -1.03 0.47 13.58
CA GLN A 148 -0.63 -0.80 12.98
C GLN A 148 -1.28 -1.99 13.70
N LEU A 149 -1.29 -2.00 15.04
CA LEU A 149 -1.94 -3.05 15.83
C LEU A 149 -3.45 -3.09 15.60
N ILE A 150 -4.12 -1.94 15.59
CA ILE A 150 -5.57 -1.86 15.32
C ILE A 150 -5.87 -2.35 13.90
N ALA A 151 -5.10 -1.91 12.90
CA ALA A 151 -5.25 -2.35 11.53
C ALA A 151 -5.08 -3.87 11.39
N LEU A 152 -4.09 -4.45 12.10
CA LEU A 152 -3.88 -5.89 12.15
C LEU A 152 -5.13 -6.62 12.68
N ILE A 153 -5.66 -6.18 13.84
CA ILE A 153 -6.85 -6.78 14.45
C ILE A 153 -8.07 -6.65 13.52
N ALA A 154 -8.26 -5.48 12.91
CA ALA A 154 -9.36 -5.24 11.99
C ALA A 154 -9.26 -6.11 10.72
N LEU A 155 -8.06 -6.31 10.18
CA LEU A 155 -7.82 -7.20 9.03
C LEU A 155 -8.05 -8.66 9.38
N ILE A 156 -7.64 -9.10 10.58
CA ILE A 156 -7.94 -10.45 11.09
C ILE A 156 -9.45 -10.64 11.19
N GLY A 157 -10.15 -9.68 11.78
CA GLY A 157 -11.62 -9.68 11.88
C GLY A 157 -12.28 -9.76 10.51
N ARG A 158 -11.85 -8.92 9.55
CA ARG A 158 -12.33 -8.94 8.17
C ARG A 158 -12.13 -10.31 7.53
N PHE A 159 -10.94 -10.88 7.63
CA PHE A 159 -10.64 -12.20 7.05
C PHE A 159 -11.58 -13.27 7.62
N GLY A 160 -11.81 -13.25 8.93
CA GLY A 160 -12.76 -14.14 9.61
C GLY A 160 -14.21 -13.94 9.15
N LEU A 161 -14.67 -12.69 9.04
CA LEU A 161 -16.01 -12.37 8.53
C LEU A 161 -16.18 -12.83 7.09
N GLU A 162 -15.18 -12.66 6.24
CA GLU A 162 -15.22 -13.09 4.84
C GLU A 162 -15.26 -14.62 4.72
N TYR A 163 -14.54 -15.32 5.61
CA TYR A 163 -14.63 -16.77 5.73
C TYR A 163 -16.03 -17.24 6.15
N LEU A 164 -16.61 -16.65 7.20
CA LEU A 164 -17.94 -16.98 7.71
C LEU A 164 -19.06 -16.67 6.70
N ALA A 165 -19.00 -15.50 6.06
CA ALA A 165 -19.96 -15.09 5.05
C ALA A 165 -20.00 -16.07 3.87
N ARG A 166 -18.82 -16.58 3.46
CA ARG A 166 -18.73 -17.58 2.40
C ARG A 166 -19.14 -18.98 2.86
N SER A 167 -18.81 -19.41 4.08
CA SER A 167 -19.31 -20.70 4.60
C SER A 167 -20.83 -20.73 4.71
N ALA A 168 -21.45 -19.59 5.05
CA ALA A 168 -22.91 -19.46 5.12
C ALA A 168 -23.58 -19.38 3.73
N THR A 169 -22.85 -18.96 2.69
CA THR A 169 -23.39 -18.65 1.35
C THR A 169 -22.82 -19.57 0.25
N ALA A 170 -22.38 -20.78 0.62
CA ALA A 170 -21.59 -21.70 -0.21
C ALA A 170 -22.22 -22.10 -1.57
N GLY A 171 -23.51 -21.85 -1.80
CA GLY A 171 -24.22 -22.16 -3.05
C GLY A 171 -24.30 -21.04 -4.11
N ARG A 172 -24.07 -19.76 -3.77
CA ARG A 172 -24.40 -18.61 -4.65
C ARG A 172 -23.21 -17.97 -5.38
N PHE A 173 -21.97 -18.37 -5.06
CA PHE A 173 -20.76 -17.77 -5.62
C PHE A 173 -20.20 -18.50 -6.85
N LYS A 174 -20.85 -19.59 -7.32
CA LYS A 174 -20.36 -20.38 -8.45
C LYS A 174 -20.59 -19.72 -9.83
N SER A 175 -21.24 -18.56 -9.88
CA SER A 175 -21.67 -17.90 -11.12
C SER A 175 -21.37 -16.40 -11.20
N ILE A 176 -20.58 -15.84 -10.28
CA ILE A 176 -20.09 -14.46 -10.43
C ILE A 176 -18.62 -14.57 -10.81
N HIS A 177 -18.37 -14.88 -12.08
CA HIS A 177 -17.15 -14.41 -12.69
C HIS A 177 -17.32 -12.90 -12.82
N ALA A 178 -16.41 -12.13 -12.23
CA ALA A 178 -16.28 -10.74 -12.64
C ALA A 178 -15.97 -10.83 -14.13
N ASP A 179 -16.87 -10.33 -14.98
CA ASP A 179 -16.59 -10.20 -16.40
C ASP A 179 -15.20 -9.57 -16.53
N GLU A 180 -14.36 -10.16 -17.37
CA GLU A 180 -13.06 -9.60 -17.69
C GLU A 180 -13.32 -8.19 -18.22
N LEU A 181 -13.02 -7.19 -17.41
CA LEU A 181 -13.15 -5.80 -17.81
C LEU A 181 -12.23 -5.58 -19.00
N ASP A 182 -12.74 -4.90 -20.03
CA ASP A 182 -11.97 -4.57 -21.21
C ASP A 182 -10.63 -3.95 -20.84
N GLU A 183 -9.57 -4.35 -21.54
CA GLU A 183 -8.26 -3.76 -21.32
C GLU A 183 -8.32 -2.24 -21.54
N PRO A 184 -7.78 -1.44 -20.59
CA PRO A 184 -7.79 0.00 -20.73
C PRO A 184 -6.98 0.43 -21.95
N SER A 185 -7.45 1.46 -22.64
CA SER A 185 -6.80 1.97 -23.85
C SER A 185 -5.39 2.50 -23.55
N LEU A 186 -4.52 2.53 -24.57
CA LEU A 186 -3.17 3.09 -24.44
C LEU A 186 -3.19 4.52 -23.88
N ALA A 187 -4.13 5.35 -24.34
CA ALA A 187 -4.30 6.72 -23.86
C ALA A 187 -4.64 6.77 -22.36
N GLN A 188 -5.53 5.89 -21.89
CA GLN A 188 -5.85 5.77 -20.46
C GLN A 188 -4.64 5.29 -19.65
N LYS A 189 -3.88 4.31 -20.15
CA LYS A 189 -2.65 3.83 -19.52
C LYS A 189 -1.62 4.98 -19.38
N ILE A 190 -1.39 5.75 -20.45
CA ILE A 190 -0.48 6.91 -20.47
C ILE A 190 -0.95 8.00 -19.50
N PHE A 191 -2.21 8.42 -19.59
CA PHE A 191 -2.77 9.45 -18.71
C PHE A 191 -2.67 9.04 -17.23
N SER A 192 -2.92 7.76 -16.95
CA SER A 192 -2.78 7.21 -15.60
C SER A 192 -1.33 7.20 -15.10
N ILE A 193 -0.34 6.94 -15.96
CA ILE A 193 1.09 7.02 -15.59
C ILE A 193 1.48 8.46 -15.30
N VAL A 194 1.12 9.39 -16.18
CA VAL A 194 1.43 10.82 -16.02
C VAL A 194 0.75 11.38 -14.78
N GLY A 195 -0.55 11.15 -14.60
CA GLY A 195 -1.32 11.61 -13.45
C GLY A 195 -0.77 11.07 -12.12
N ARG A 196 -0.47 9.76 -12.04
CA ARG A 196 0.16 9.17 -10.84
C ARG A 196 1.54 9.76 -10.56
N SER A 197 2.32 10.06 -11.60
CA SER A 197 3.65 10.66 -11.46
C SER A 197 3.57 12.12 -11.01
N ALA A 198 2.57 12.87 -11.48
CA ALA A 198 2.30 14.23 -11.03
C ALA A 198 1.87 14.25 -9.56
N VAL A 199 0.99 13.34 -9.13
CA VAL A 199 0.59 13.20 -7.71
C VAL A 199 1.80 12.82 -6.86
N PHE A 200 2.64 11.88 -7.33
CA PHE A 200 3.88 11.51 -6.65
C PHE A 200 4.79 12.73 -6.44
N ALA A 201 5.09 13.50 -7.49
CA ALA A 201 5.93 14.70 -7.40
C ALA A 201 5.32 15.75 -6.46
N PHE A 202 4.00 15.96 -6.56
CA PHE A 202 3.26 16.93 -5.74
C PHE A 202 3.27 16.58 -4.25
N VAL A 203 3.25 15.28 -3.90
CA VAL A 203 3.37 14.81 -2.53
C VAL A 203 4.82 14.83 -2.05
N ALA A 204 5.76 14.37 -2.88
CA ALA A 204 7.17 14.24 -2.54
C ALA A 204 7.86 15.60 -2.28
N VAL A 205 7.40 16.68 -2.93
CA VAL A 205 7.98 18.03 -2.76
C VAL A 205 7.94 18.52 -1.31
N VAL A 206 6.98 18.07 -0.49
CA VAL A 206 6.90 18.49 0.92
C VAL A 206 7.97 17.83 1.78
N PHE A 207 8.46 16.66 1.37
CA PHE A 207 9.47 15.91 2.11
C PHE A 207 10.90 16.29 1.71
N ILE A 208 11.12 16.61 0.42
CA ILE A 208 12.48 16.80 -0.13
C ILE A 208 12.71 18.22 -0.65
N GLY A 209 11.65 19.01 -0.83
CA GLY A 209 11.70 20.33 -1.46
C GLY A 209 11.73 20.27 -3.00
N ASN A 210 11.50 21.42 -3.65
CA ASN A 210 11.60 21.53 -5.10
C ASN A 210 13.07 21.69 -5.52
N ASN A 211 13.70 20.59 -5.91
CA ASN A 211 15.10 20.55 -6.35
C ASN A 211 15.31 19.46 -7.41
N TRP A 212 16.55 19.32 -7.91
CA TRP A 212 16.89 18.32 -8.92
C TRP A 212 16.52 16.88 -8.52
N ALA A 213 16.64 16.53 -7.23
CA ALA A 213 16.37 15.18 -6.74
C ALA A 213 14.89 14.82 -6.84
N LEU A 214 13.98 15.79 -6.63
CA LEU A 214 12.55 15.59 -6.86
C LEU A 214 12.26 15.18 -8.31
N TRP A 215 12.86 15.89 -9.28
CA TRP A 215 12.62 15.64 -10.70
C TRP A 215 13.23 14.32 -11.16
N ILE A 216 14.43 13.99 -10.69
CA ILE A 216 15.06 12.69 -10.96
C ILE A 216 14.27 11.55 -10.31
N GLY A 217 13.88 11.67 -9.04
CA GLY A 217 13.04 10.66 -8.37
C GLY A 217 11.70 10.46 -9.06
N THR A 218 11.08 11.55 -9.55
CA THR A 218 9.86 11.48 -10.36
C THR A 218 10.10 10.75 -11.68
N ALA A 219 11.21 11.02 -12.36
CA ALA A 219 11.59 10.30 -13.57
C ALA A 219 11.83 8.81 -13.29
N LEU A 220 12.52 8.48 -12.19
CA LEU A 220 12.74 7.10 -11.74
C LEU A 220 11.44 6.36 -11.43
N TYR A 221 10.42 7.05 -10.94
CA TYR A 221 9.08 6.48 -10.74
C TYR A 221 8.31 6.28 -12.05
N MET A 222 8.48 7.21 -12.99
CA MET A 222 7.68 7.31 -14.21
C MET A 222 8.21 6.44 -15.35
N ILE A 223 9.53 6.46 -15.59
CA ILE A 223 10.19 5.76 -16.70
C ILE A 223 9.89 4.25 -16.71
N PRO A 224 9.99 3.52 -15.58
CA PRO A 224 9.74 2.09 -15.59
C PRO A 224 8.34 1.74 -16.07
N LYS A 225 7.35 2.56 -15.71
CA LYS A 225 5.94 2.35 -16.08
C LYS A 225 5.67 2.59 -17.56
N PHE A 226 6.39 3.52 -18.18
CA PHE A 226 6.32 3.71 -19.62
C PHE A 226 6.97 2.54 -20.35
N ILE A 227 8.09 2.03 -19.82
CA ILE A 227 8.74 0.85 -20.39
C ILE A 227 7.84 -0.38 -20.26
N ASP A 228 7.09 -0.53 -19.16
CA ASP A 228 6.11 -1.61 -19.00
C ASP A 228 5.06 -1.64 -20.14
N LEU A 229 4.75 -0.50 -20.79
CA LEU A 229 3.82 -0.47 -21.93
C LEU A 229 4.38 -1.14 -23.20
N VAL A 230 5.70 -1.27 -23.30
CA VAL A 230 6.40 -1.86 -24.45
C VAL A 230 7.22 -3.08 -24.07
N ALA A 231 7.28 -3.44 -22.78
CA ALA A 231 8.08 -4.53 -22.23
C ALA A 231 7.70 -5.88 -22.84
N ASP A 232 6.49 -6.01 -23.39
CA ASP A 232 6.07 -7.23 -24.08
C ASP A 232 6.89 -7.56 -25.32
N LYS A 233 7.55 -6.55 -25.91
CA LYS A 233 8.46 -6.68 -27.06
C LYS A 233 9.87 -7.11 -26.66
N PHE A 234 10.21 -7.11 -25.37
CA PHE A 234 11.54 -7.51 -24.92
C PHE A 234 11.72 -9.03 -24.87
N PRO A 235 12.96 -9.53 -25.10
CA PRO A 235 13.25 -10.94 -25.01
C PRO A 235 12.99 -11.45 -23.58
N ASN A 236 12.36 -12.63 -23.49
CA ASN A 236 12.06 -13.27 -22.21
C ASN A 236 13.05 -14.40 -21.91
N PHE A 237 13.70 -14.35 -20.75
CA PHE A 237 14.61 -15.38 -20.26
C PHE A 237 13.97 -16.18 -19.13
N ALA A 238 13.53 -17.40 -19.44
CA ALA A 238 12.89 -18.30 -18.47
C ALA A 238 13.78 -18.64 -17.26
N ARG A 239 15.10 -18.68 -17.43
CA ARG A 239 16.04 -18.86 -16.30
C ARG A 239 16.01 -17.65 -15.36
N LEU A 240 15.99 -16.43 -15.89
CA LEU A 240 15.93 -15.21 -15.09
C LEU A 240 14.61 -15.15 -14.31
N HIS A 241 13.50 -15.46 -14.97
CA HIS A 241 12.18 -15.56 -14.32
C HIS A 241 12.20 -16.46 -13.07
N ARG A 242 12.87 -17.60 -13.17
CA ARG A 242 12.95 -18.59 -12.09
C ARG A 242 13.79 -18.12 -10.90
N PHE A 243 14.82 -17.32 -11.11
CA PHE A 243 15.68 -16.81 -10.04
C PHE A 243 15.24 -15.45 -9.50
N LEU A 244 14.43 -14.72 -10.24
CA LEU A 244 13.88 -13.45 -9.78
C LEU A 244 13.06 -13.65 -8.50
N PRO A 245 13.30 -12.81 -7.47
CA PRO A 245 12.61 -12.97 -6.22
C PRO A 245 11.13 -12.59 -6.39
N ARG A 246 10.23 -13.44 -5.87
CA ARG A 246 8.77 -13.31 -6.01
C ARG A 246 8.06 -13.43 -4.67
N GLY A 247 6.86 -12.86 -4.58
CA GLY A 247 6.05 -12.89 -3.36
C GLY A 247 6.80 -12.33 -2.15
N ILE A 248 6.76 -13.06 -1.03
CA ILE A 248 7.42 -12.62 0.20
C ILE A 248 8.94 -12.53 0.07
N PHE A 249 9.55 -13.43 -0.71
CA PHE A 249 10.99 -13.42 -0.93
C PHE A 249 11.43 -12.13 -1.63
N LYS A 250 10.63 -11.61 -2.58
CA LYS A 250 10.85 -10.29 -3.19
C LYS A 250 10.92 -9.19 -2.15
N VAL A 251 9.94 -9.14 -1.24
CA VAL A 251 9.85 -8.07 -0.25
C VAL A 251 11.06 -8.10 0.68
N VAL A 252 11.37 -9.25 1.26
CA VAL A 252 12.49 -9.41 2.20
C VAL A 252 13.84 -9.16 1.51
N PHE A 253 14.02 -9.69 0.29
CA PHE A 253 15.24 -9.50 -0.48
C PHE A 253 15.46 -8.03 -0.86
N ILE A 254 14.42 -7.34 -1.33
CA ILE A 254 14.50 -5.90 -1.62
C ILE A 254 14.77 -5.11 -0.34
N MET A 255 14.17 -5.46 0.80
CA MET A 255 14.47 -4.79 2.08
C MET A 255 15.94 -4.95 2.49
N LEU A 256 16.51 -6.15 2.33
CA LEU A 256 17.93 -6.40 2.61
C LEU A 256 18.84 -5.58 1.69
N ILE A 257 18.57 -5.58 0.38
CA ILE A 257 19.34 -4.79 -0.58
C ILE A 257 19.17 -3.29 -0.30
N ALA A 258 17.95 -2.82 -0.04
CA ALA A 258 17.68 -1.43 0.25
C ALA A 258 18.40 -0.96 1.52
N ARG A 259 18.47 -1.80 2.56
CA ARG A 259 19.22 -1.52 3.78
C ARG A 259 20.72 -1.44 3.52
N TRP A 260 21.28 -2.46 2.87
CA TRP A 260 22.70 -2.48 2.51
C TRP A 260 23.08 -1.30 1.62
N TRP A 261 22.26 -1.01 0.62
CA TRP A 261 22.45 0.13 -0.26
C TRP A 261 22.35 1.46 0.50
N GLY A 262 21.36 1.58 1.39
CA GLY A 262 21.21 2.75 2.26
C GLY A 262 22.42 2.99 3.15
N SER A 263 23.03 1.95 3.71
CA SER A 263 24.27 2.10 4.49
C SER A 263 25.46 2.51 3.63
N VAL A 264 25.56 1.99 2.39
CA VAL A 264 26.58 2.41 1.43
C VAL A 264 26.41 3.88 1.07
N VAL A 265 25.18 4.33 0.78
CA VAL A 265 24.89 5.74 0.47
C VAL A 265 25.21 6.64 1.66
N ALA A 266 24.79 6.27 2.87
CA ALA A 266 25.05 7.04 4.08
C ALA A 266 26.56 7.17 4.40
N ALA A 267 27.36 6.12 4.11
CA ALA A 267 28.80 6.17 4.29
C ALA A 267 29.53 7.11 3.31
N GLN A 268 28.91 7.41 2.17
CA GLN A 268 29.50 8.23 1.10
C GLN A 268 29.02 9.68 1.11
N VAL A 269 27.93 10.00 1.81
CA VAL A 269 27.36 11.35 1.88
C VAL A 269 27.48 11.88 3.30
N THR A 270 28.49 12.72 3.55
CA THR A 270 28.77 13.30 4.86
C THR A 270 27.93 14.52 5.20
N ASP A 271 27.34 15.17 4.19
CA ASP A 271 26.51 16.37 4.37
C ASP A 271 25.02 15.99 4.59
N PRO A 272 24.43 16.30 5.76
CA PRO A 272 23.04 16.00 6.07
C PRO A 272 22.02 16.56 5.06
N ASP A 273 22.27 17.76 4.51
CA ASP A 273 21.36 18.41 3.57
C ASP A 273 21.39 17.74 2.20
N GLN A 274 22.55 17.19 1.81
CA GLN A 274 22.69 16.38 0.60
C GLN A 274 22.17 14.97 0.82
N MET A 275 22.25 14.44 2.03
CA MET A 275 21.80 13.08 2.34
C MET A 275 20.31 12.88 2.05
N VAL A 276 19.46 13.88 2.32
CA VAL A 276 18.02 13.80 1.99
C VAL A 276 17.80 13.72 0.48
N LYS A 277 18.50 14.56 -0.30
CA LYS A 277 18.35 14.67 -1.77
C LYS A 277 18.91 13.43 -2.48
N VAL A 278 20.17 13.10 -2.16
CA VAL A 278 20.88 11.95 -2.74
C VAL A 278 20.25 10.66 -2.27
N GLY A 279 19.86 10.56 -0.99
CA GLY A 279 19.13 9.43 -0.45
C GLY A 279 17.82 9.18 -1.18
N PHE A 280 16.98 10.20 -1.41
CA PHE A 280 15.73 10.03 -2.15
C PHE A 280 15.91 9.39 -3.54
N VAL A 281 16.93 9.83 -4.29
CA VAL A 281 17.20 9.32 -5.64
C VAL A 281 17.85 7.93 -5.58
N LEU A 282 18.92 7.78 -4.81
CA LEU A 282 19.70 6.55 -4.79
C LEU A 282 18.97 5.41 -4.12
N LEU A 283 18.15 5.65 -3.08
CA LEU A 283 17.37 4.59 -2.44
C LEU A 283 16.30 3.99 -3.38
N GLY A 284 15.90 4.70 -4.44
CA GLY A 284 15.04 4.17 -5.50
C GLY A 284 15.75 3.18 -6.44
N PHE A 285 17.08 3.18 -6.48
CA PHE A 285 17.87 2.42 -7.44
C PHE A 285 17.72 0.88 -7.31
N PRO A 286 17.77 0.27 -6.11
CA PRO A 286 17.50 -1.16 -5.96
C PRO A 286 16.16 -1.60 -6.55
N GLY A 287 15.12 -0.78 -6.36
CA GLY A 287 13.80 -1.02 -6.92
C GLY A 287 13.81 -0.96 -8.45
N LEU A 288 14.48 0.03 -9.02
CA LEU A 288 14.63 0.16 -10.46
C LEU A 288 15.34 -1.05 -11.07
N VAL A 289 16.47 -1.49 -10.49
CA VAL A 289 17.20 -2.68 -10.97
C VAL A 289 16.31 -3.92 -10.94
N ALA A 290 15.51 -4.09 -9.87
CA ALA A 290 14.56 -5.18 -9.77
C ALA A 290 13.46 -5.11 -10.86
N SER A 291 13.00 -3.90 -11.20
CA SER A 291 12.04 -3.69 -12.31
C SER A 291 12.67 -4.01 -13.66
N VAL A 292 13.90 -3.55 -13.93
CA VAL A 292 14.62 -3.87 -15.16
C VAL A 292 14.76 -5.38 -15.32
N ALA A 293 15.22 -6.06 -14.27
CA ALA A 293 15.37 -7.51 -14.31
C ALA A 293 14.01 -8.21 -14.54
N ALA A 294 12.92 -7.69 -13.99
CA ALA A 294 11.57 -8.22 -14.20
C ALA A 294 11.09 -8.12 -15.66
N TRP A 295 11.47 -7.08 -16.41
CA TRP A 295 11.11 -6.95 -17.83
C TRP A 295 11.65 -8.08 -18.70
N PHE A 296 12.80 -8.64 -18.32
CA PHE A 296 13.46 -9.72 -19.04
C PHE A 296 13.13 -11.12 -18.48
N GLY A 297 12.48 -11.20 -17.31
CA GLY A 297 12.12 -12.44 -16.64
C GLY A 297 10.61 -12.62 -16.46
N ARG A 298 9.83 -12.32 -17.51
CA ARG A 298 8.36 -12.27 -17.49
C ARG A 298 7.73 -13.65 -17.29
N GLU A 299 8.22 -14.66 -18.00
CA GLU A 299 7.67 -16.03 -17.97
C GLU A 299 8.77 -17.10 -17.84
N GLY A 300 8.54 -18.15 -17.04
CA GLY A 300 9.55 -19.19 -16.81
C GLY A 300 9.25 -20.26 -15.75
N GLY A 301 7.97 -20.47 -15.42
CA GLY A 301 7.52 -21.53 -14.51
C GLY A 301 7.85 -21.28 -13.02
N ASP A 302 6.88 -21.56 -12.16
CA ASP A 302 7.06 -21.39 -10.72
C ASP A 302 7.82 -22.57 -10.08
N TRP A 303 8.53 -22.29 -8.98
CA TRP A 303 9.14 -23.33 -8.16
C TRP A 303 8.07 -24.22 -7.53
N LYS A 304 8.29 -25.54 -7.57
CA LYS A 304 7.42 -26.51 -6.89
C LYS A 304 7.42 -26.24 -5.39
N SER A 305 6.23 -26.12 -4.80
CA SER A 305 6.05 -25.99 -3.36
C SER A 305 6.38 -27.31 -2.67
N THR A 306 7.57 -27.42 -2.09
CA THR A 306 8.02 -28.55 -1.27
C THR A 306 7.98 -28.17 0.21
N THR A 307 8.07 -29.16 1.10
CA THR A 307 8.15 -28.88 2.55
C THR A 307 9.32 -27.97 2.90
N ILE A 308 10.47 -28.15 2.24
CA ILE A 308 11.65 -27.30 2.39
C ILE A 308 11.35 -25.86 1.99
N SER A 309 10.71 -25.65 0.83
CA SER A 309 10.37 -24.29 0.38
C SER A 309 9.37 -23.59 1.32
N ARG A 310 8.49 -24.36 1.98
CA ARG A 310 7.57 -23.83 3.00
C ARG A 310 8.30 -23.38 4.25
N VAL A 311 9.21 -24.20 4.78
CA VAL A 311 10.04 -23.85 5.95
C VAL A 311 10.89 -22.61 5.64
N LEU A 312 11.57 -22.58 4.49
CA LEU A 312 12.34 -21.41 4.06
C LEU A 312 11.47 -20.16 3.93
N GLY A 313 10.24 -20.30 3.43
CA GLY A 313 9.27 -19.22 3.37
C GLY A 313 8.89 -18.65 4.74
N VAL A 314 8.74 -19.50 5.77
CA VAL A 314 8.48 -19.07 7.15
C VAL A 314 9.69 -18.36 7.73
N VAL A 315 10.89 -18.90 7.55
CA VAL A 315 12.12 -18.27 8.01
C VAL A 315 12.28 -16.88 7.39
N LEU A 316 12.06 -16.75 6.08
CA LEU A 316 12.06 -15.46 5.39
C LEU A 316 11.01 -14.50 5.95
N LEU A 317 9.81 -14.98 6.27
CA LEU A 317 8.76 -14.16 6.88
C LEU A 317 9.19 -13.61 8.24
N VAL A 318 9.76 -14.47 9.10
CA VAL A 318 10.26 -14.06 10.43
C VAL A 318 11.38 -13.04 10.30
N ILE A 319 12.34 -13.27 9.40
CA ILE A 319 13.42 -12.30 9.11
C ILE A 319 12.82 -10.97 8.66
N GLY A 320 11.90 -10.99 7.69
CA GLY A 320 11.21 -9.78 7.22
C GLY A 320 10.49 -9.03 8.34
N PHE A 321 9.77 -9.76 9.19
CA PHE A 321 9.07 -9.17 10.34
C PHE A 321 10.04 -8.49 11.32
N LEU A 322 11.11 -9.18 11.68
CA LEU A 322 12.13 -8.67 12.61
C LEU A 322 12.88 -7.47 12.03
N MET A 323 13.10 -7.44 10.71
CA MET A 323 13.68 -6.29 10.02
C MET A 323 12.77 -5.07 10.07
N VAL A 324 11.47 -5.23 9.80
CA VAL A 324 10.50 -4.12 9.87
C VAL A 324 10.38 -3.59 11.29
N ARG A 325 10.47 -4.46 12.31
CA ARG A 325 10.48 -4.05 13.72
C ARG A 325 11.82 -3.47 14.19
N GLY A 326 12.85 -3.44 13.36
CA GLY A 326 14.17 -2.94 13.74
C GLY A 326 14.93 -3.79 14.76
N VAL A 327 14.51 -5.03 14.97
CA VAL A 327 15.12 -5.96 15.93
C VAL A 327 16.36 -6.63 15.32
N LEU A 328 16.30 -6.95 14.03
CA LEU A 328 17.46 -7.37 13.27
C LEU A 328 18.16 -6.14 12.68
N PHE A 329 19.42 -5.94 13.08
CA PHE A 329 20.28 -4.83 12.70
C PHE A 329 19.76 -3.48 13.22
N THR A 330 20.13 -3.16 14.47
CA THR A 330 19.80 -1.91 15.16
C THR A 330 20.14 -0.67 14.33
N PHE A 331 19.28 0.34 14.45
CA PHE A 331 19.39 1.65 13.82
C PHE A 331 20.58 2.46 14.33
#